data_AF-A0A7J3M3K7-F1
#
_entry.id   AF-A0A7J3M3K7-F1
#
_cell.length_a   1.000
_cell.length_b   1.000
_cell.length_c   1.000
_cell.angle_alpha   90.00
_cell.angle_beta   90.00
_cell.angle_gamma   90.00
#
_symmetry.space_group_name_H-M   'P 1'
#
loop_
_entity.id
_entity.type
_entity.pdbx_description
1 polymer ?
#
loop_
_entity_poly.entity_id
_entity_poly.type
_entity_poly.pdbx_seq_one_letter_code
_entity_poly.pdbx_strand_id
1 'polypeptide(L)' 'MPKIIEAIYEDGVFKPLEKVELKDGERVTIKIDDLRIKRLEFIKNWRTIDLGRRVTQEEIKRLKVAKYEDLL' A
#
# COMPACT_ATOMS: atom_id res chain seq x y z
N MET A 1 -17.47 -7.64 6.69
CA MET A 1 -16.21 -7.58 5.91
C MET A 1 -16.16 -6.26 5.18
N PRO A 2 -15.05 -5.50 5.24
CA PRO A 2 -14.88 -4.36 4.35
C PRO A 2 -14.85 -4.85 2.90
N LYS A 3 -15.70 -4.30 2.03
CA LYS A 3 -15.61 -4.50 0.58
C LYS A 3 -14.74 -3.40 -0.01
N ILE A 4 -13.79 -3.77 -0.85
CA ILE A 4 -13.05 -2.81 -1.68
C ILE A 4 -13.94 -2.51 -2.88
N ILE A 5 -14.19 -1.23 -3.13
CA ILE A 5 -14.95 -0.75 -4.27
C ILE A 5 -13.95 -0.02 -5.17
N GLU A 6 -13.74 -0.53 -6.37
CA GLU A 6 -12.94 0.16 -7.37
C GLU A 6 -13.78 1.22 -8.06
N ALA A 7 -13.18 2.38 -8.33
CA ALA A 7 -13.85 3.51 -8.93
C ALA A 7 -12.89 4.31 -9.82
N ILE A 8 -13.44 4.94 -10.85
CA ILE A 8 -12.74 5.91 -11.68
C ILE A 8 -13.09 7.31 -11.17
N TYR A 9 -12.08 8.16 -11.01
CA TYR A 9 -12.29 9.57 -10.70
C TYR A 9 -12.26 10.38 -11.99
N GLU A 10 -13.41 10.95 -12.37
CA GLU A 10 -13.58 11.73 -13.59
C GLU A 10 -14.46 12.95 -13.30
N ASP A 11 -14.05 14.13 -13.79
CA ASP A 11 -14.75 15.41 -13.62
C ASP A 11 -15.14 15.74 -12.17
N GLY A 12 -14.29 15.37 -11.21
CA GLY A 12 -14.54 15.65 -9.80
C GLY A 12 -15.38 14.60 -9.06
N VAL A 13 -15.80 13.52 -9.74
CA VAL A 13 -16.74 12.52 -9.20
C VAL A 13 -16.11 11.11 -9.21
N PHE A 14 -16.26 10.37 -8.11
CA PHE A 14 -15.90 8.95 -8.03
C PHE A 14 -17.02 8.08 -8.60
N LYS A 15 -16.76 7.41 -9.73
CA LYS A 15 -17.70 6.51 -10.42
C LYS A 15 -17.30 5.06 -10.17
N PRO A 16 -18.08 4.27 -9.42
CA PRO A 16 -17.72 2.89 -9.12
C PRO A 16 -17.78 2.01 -10.37
N LEU A 17 -16.88 1.03 -10.47
CA LEU A 17 -16.85 0.07 -11.58
C LEU A 17 -17.98 -0.97 -11.49
N GLU A 18 -18.50 -1.18 -10.30
CA GLU A 18 -19.61 -2.10 -10.02
C GLU A 18 -20.73 -1.37 -9.24
N LYS A 19 -21.93 -1.93 -9.27
CA LYS A 19 -23.05 -1.37 -8.50
C LYS A 19 -22.76 -1.49 -7.00
N VAL A 20 -22.86 -0.36 -6.31
CA VAL A 20 -22.66 -0.27 -4.87
C VAL A 20 -24.01 -0.10 -4.18
N GLU A 21 -24.29 -0.96 -3.19
CA GLU A 21 -25.49 -0.88 -2.37
C GLU A 21 -25.14 -0.26 -1.02
N LEU A 22 -25.43 1.04 -0.89
CA LEU A 22 -25.27 1.82 0.34
C LEU A 22 -26.58 2.54 0.65
N LYS A 23 -26.79 2.86 1.92
CA LYS A 23 -27.95 3.67 2.34
C LYS A 23 -27.75 5.11 1.90
N ASP A 24 -28.87 5.80 1.64
CA ASP A 24 -28.81 7.23 1.35
C ASP A 24 -28.22 7.99 2.54
N GLY A 25 -27.30 8.92 2.25
CA GLY A 25 -26.54 9.65 3.26
C GLY A 25 -25.46 8.85 4.01
N GLU A 26 -25.16 7.60 3.61
CA GLU A 26 -24.13 6.79 4.26
C GLU A 26 -22.72 7.39 4.05
N ARG A 27 -21.99 7.58 5.16
CA ARG A 27 -20.61 8.11 5.11
C ARG A 27 -19.64 6.98 4.80
N VAL A 28 -18.90 7.13 3.71
CA VAL A 28 -17.81 6.22 3.33
C VAL A 28 -16.45 6.88 3.51
N THR A 29 -15.41 6.06 3.70
CA THR A 29 -14.01 6.52 3.69
C THR A 29 -13.36 6.06 2.40
N ILE A 30 -12.76 6.99 1.67
CA ILE A 30 -12.05 6.71 0.43
C ILE A 30 -10.58 6.47 0.77
N LYS A 31 -10.03 5.34 0.31
CA LYS A 31 -8.61 5.05 0.38
C LYS A 31 -8.06 5.03 -1.04
N ILE A 32 -7.16 5.96 -1.35
CA ILE A 32 -6.49 6.03 -2.65
C ILE A 32 -5.27 5.13 -2.57
N ASP A 33 -5.26 4.07 -3.37
CA ASP A 33 -4.15 3.15 -3.48
C ASP A 33 -3.18 3.60 -4.59
N ASP A 34 -2.44 4.69 -4.37
CA ASP A 34 -1.38 5.11 -5.29
C ASP A 34 -0.06 4.47 -4.88
N LEU A 35 0.53 3.65 -5.77
CA LEU A 35 1.83 3.03 -5.59
C LEU A 35 2.94 4.03 -5.22
N ARG A 36 2.87 5.27 -5.73
CA ARG A 36 3.83 6.34 -5.40
C ARG A 36 3.67 6.80 -3.96
N ILE A 37 2.43 6.94 -3.48
CA ILE A 37 2.13 7.30 -2.09
C ILE A 37 2.58 6.17 -1.16
N LYS A 38 2.25 4.91 -1.48
CA LYS A 38 2.72 3.74 -0.72
C LYS A 38 4.25 3.69 -0.63
N ARG A 39 4.94 3.94 -1.74
CA ARG A 39 6.42 3.97 -1.77
C ARG A 39 6.98 5.11 -0.92
N LEU A 40 6.36 6.29 -0.96
CA LEU A 40 6.74 7.44 -0.12
C LEU A 40 6.52 7.16 1.37
N GLU A 41 5.37 6.60 1.74
CA GLU A 41 5.09 6.19 3.12
C GLU A 41 6.04 5.11 3.60
N PHE A 42 6.36 4.12 2.74
CA PHE A 42 7.35 3.10 3.04
C PHE A 42 8.73 3.68 3.30
N ILE A 43 9.18 4.64 2.48
CA ILE A 43 10.47 5.32 2.68
C ILE A 43 10.45 6.14 3.98
N LYS A 44 9.37 6.88 4.25
CA LYS A 44 9.23 7.71 5.46
C LYS A 44 9.20 6.86 6.74
N ASN A 45 8.50 5.73 6.69
CA ASN A 45 8.36 4.80 7.81
C ASN A 45 9.47 3.77 7.85
N TRP A 46 10.45 3.84 6.93
CA TRP A 46 11.62 2.98 6.96
C TRP A 46 12.43 3.28 8.21
N ARG A 47 12.31 2.40 9.20
CA ARG A 47 13.20 2.39 10.36
C ARG A 47 14.39 1.52 10.01
N THR A 48 15.58 2.04 10.21
CA THR A 48 16.81 1.23 10.16
C THR A 48 16.71 0.16 11.24
N ILE A 49 16.72 -1.11 10.84
CA ILE A 49 16.81 -2.23 11.77
C ILE A 49 18.28 -2.39 12.11
N ASP A 50 18.65 -2.16 13.37
CA ASP A 50 19.97 -2.52 13.86
C ASP A 50 19.98 -4.03 14.14
N LEU A 51 20.91 -4.72 13.49
CA LEU A 51 21.06 -6.17 13.61
C LEU A 51 21.86 -6.56 14.86
N GLY A 52 22.51 -5.60 15.53
CA GLY A 52 23.33 -5.85 16.74
C GLY A 52 24.56 -6.72 16.50
N ARG A 53 24.86 -7.04 15.23
CA ARG A 53 26.01 -7.87 14.82
C ARG A 53 26.58 -7.40 13.49
N ARG A 54 27.85 -7.74 13.26
CA ARG A 54 28.46 -7.57 11.94
C ARG A 54 27.90 -8.63 10.99
N VAL A 55 27.53 -8.20 9.79
CA VAL A 55 27.03 -9.06 8.71
C VAL A 55 27.98 -9.02 7.53
N THR A 56 28.06 -10.13 6.79
CA THR A 56 28.88 -10.21 5.57
C THR A 56 28.14 -9.60 4.38
N GLN A 57 28.87 -9.26 3.31
CA GLN A 57 28.25 -8.72 2.10
C GLN A 57 27.26 -9.69 1.44
N GLU A 58 27.52 -10.99 1.54
CA GLU A 58 26.64 -12.04 1.01
C GLU A 58 25.32 -12.10 1.78
N GLU A 59 25.39 -11.98 3.11
CA GLU A 59 24.22 -11.95 3.99
C GLU A 59 23.37 -10.69 3.72
N ILE A 60 24.00 -9.54 3.49
CA ILE A 60 23.30 -8.31 3.07
C ILE A 60 22.56 -8.53 1.73
N LYS A 61 23.18 -9.20 0.77
CA LYS A 61 22.53 -9.49 -0.53
C LYS A 61 21.31 -10.39 -0.35
N ARG A 62 21.41 -11.45 0.46
CA ARG A 62 20.27 -12.34 0.76
C ARG A 62 19.13 -11.61 1.46
N LEU A 63 19.44 -10.80 2.47
CA LEU A 63 18.43 -10.01 3.20
C LEU A 63 17.71 -9.00 2.30
N LYS A 64 18.41 -8.42 1.31
CA LYS A 64 17.76 -7.58 0.31
C LYS A 64 16.82 -8.38 -0.58
N VAL A 65 17.24 -9.53 -1.10
CA VAL A 65 16.44 -10.36 -2.02
C VAL A 65 15.16 -10.87 -1.36
N ALA A 66 15.27 -11.48 -0.17
CA ALA A 66 14.10 -11.99 0.55
C ALA A 66 13.04 -10.91 0.81
N LYS A 67 13.49 -9.67 1.09
CA LYS A 67 12.59 -8.53 1.32
C LYS A 67 11.81 -8.08 0.08
N TYR A 68 12.30 -8.33 -1.13
CA TYR A 68 11.60 -7.97 -2.37
C TYR A 68 10.69 -9.08 -2.88
N GLU A 69 10.95 -10.35 -2.54
CA GLU A 69 10.05 -11.46 -2.87
C GLU A 69 8.73 -11.36 -2.11
N ASP A 70 8.72 -10.87 -0.86
CA ASP A 70 7.50 -10.65 -0.07
C ASP A 70 6.61 -9.47 -0.56
N LEU A 71 7.08 -8.71 -1.56
CA LEU A 71 6.40 -7.54 -2.13
C LEU A 71 5.78 -7.80 -3.52
N LEU A 72 6.00 -8.98 -4.11
CA LEU A 72 5.48 -9.43 -5.41
C LEU A 72 4.33 -10.43 -5.22
#